data_AF-A0A4Q0YMH8-F1
#
_entry.id   AF-A0A4Q0YMH8-F1
#
_cell.length_a   1.000
_cell.length_b   1.000
_cell.length_c   1.000
_cell.angle_alpha   90.00
_cell.angle_beta   90.00
_cell.angle_gamma   90.00
#
_symmetry.space_group_name_H-M   'P 1'
#
loop_
_entity.id
_entity.type
_entity.pdbx_description
1 polymer ?
#
loop_
_entity_poly.entity_id
_entity_poly.type
_entity_poly.pdbx_seq_one_letter_code
_entity_poly.pdbx_strand_id
1 'polypeptide(L)' 'MTICTKAPQQRIAELVAQAGSQNKAAQLISAEVGYSFQQSTLSKLVRGEGKPSMFYLVAYALHNAVSKQGDERAA' A
#
# COMPACT_ATOMS: atom_id res chain seq x y z
N MET A 1 -24.36 14.14 6.46
CA MET A 1 -23.64 12.86 6.32
C MET A 1 -22.20 13.20 5.95
N THR A 2 -21.33 13.41 6.94
CA THR A 2 -19.93 13.78 6.69
C THR A 2 -19.21 12.53 6.22
N ILE A 3 -18.87 12.46 4.94
CA ILE A 3 -18.04 11.36 4.42
C ILE A 3 -16.67 11.53 5.06
N CYS A 4 -16.37 10.72 6.08
CA CYS A 4 -15.05 10.64 6.68
C CYS A 4 -14.08 10.02 5.65
N THR A 5 -13.56 10.83 4.73
CA THR A 5 -12.49 10.39 3.84
C THR A 5 -11.24 10.21 4.68
N LYS A 6 -10.85 8.96 4.95
CA LYS A 6 -9.59 8.63 5.62
C LYS A 6 -8.44 9.30 4.87
N ALA A 7 -7.47 9.82 5.61
CA ALA A 7 -6.29 10.41 5.00
C ALA A 7 -5.51 9.29 4.26
N PRO A 8 -4.94 9.56 3.08
CA PRO A 8 -4.34 8.53 2.23
C PRO A 8 -3.23 7.72 2.93
N GLN A 9 -2.47 8.34 3.84
CA GLN A 9 -1.48 7.65 4.67
C GLN A 9 -2.10 6.60 5.60
N GLN A 10 -3.31 6.84 6.12
CA GLN A 10 -4.02 5.87 6.97
C GLN A 10 -4.44 4.66 6.13
N ARG A 11 -4.89 4.90 4.89
CA ARG A 11 -5.24 3.81 3.98
C ARG A 11 -4.04 2.95 3.62
N ILE A 12 -2.88 3.56 3.37
CA ILE A 12 -1.64 2.82 3.13
C ILE A 12 -1.26 2.00 4.38
N ALA A 13 -1.35 2.59 5.58
CA ALA A 13 -1.05 1.87 6.82
C ALA A 13 -1.93 0.62 7.02
N GLU A 14 -3.24 0.73 6.74
CA GLU A 14 -4.17 -0.41 6.79
C GLU A 14 -3.79 -1.51 5.80
N LEU A 15 -3.47 -1.15 4.55
CA LEU A 15 -3.08 -2.10 3.52
C LEU A 15 -1.73 -2.78 3.84
N VAL A 16 -0.80 -2.04 4.44
CA VAL A 16 0.46 -2.61 4.94
C VAL A 16 0.22 -3.62 6.06
N ALA A 17 -0.71 -3.33 6.97
CA ALA A 17 -1.10 -4.27 8.01
C ALA A 17 -1.75 -5.54 7.42
N GLN A 18 -2.59 -5.41 6.39
CA GLN A 18 -3.17 -6.56 5.68
C GLN A 18 -2.11 -7.40 4.95
N ALA A 19 -1.09 -6.76 4.39
CA ALA A 19 0.06 -7.45 3.80
C ALA A 19 0.91 -8.20 4.86
N GLY A 20 0.80 -7.83 6.14
CA GLY A 20 1.45 -8.47 7.29
C GLY A 20 2.80 -7.86 7.68
N SER A 21 3.52 -7.20 6.77
CA SER A 21 4.71 -6.42 7.10
C SER A 21 5.04 -5.37 6.04
N GLN A 22 5.82 -4.36 6.42
CA GLN A 22 6.29 -3.33 5.49
C GLN A 22 7.22 -3.89 4.40
N ASN A 23 8.05 -4.90 4.72
CA ASN A 23 8.89 -5.54 3.71
C ASN A 23 8.05 -6.31 2.69
N LYS A 24 7.06 -7.09 3.15
CA LYS A 24 6.17 -7.83 2.25
C LYS A 24 5.33 -6.88 1.40
N ALA A 25 4.83 -5.78 1.98
CA ALA A 25 4.12 -4.74 1.23
C ALA A 25 5.01 -4.09 0.15
N ALA A 26 6.28 -3.79 0.46
CA ALA A 26 7.21 -3.22 -0.53
C ALA A 26 7.51 -4.20 -1.68
N GLN A 27 7.68 -5.50 -1.38
CA GLN A 27 7.83 -6.54 -2.39
C GLN A 27 6.59 -6.65 -3.28
N LEU A 28 5.40 -6.64 -2.69
CA LEU A 28 4.12 -6.67 -3.42
C LEU A 28 3.96 -5.48 -4.35
N ILE A 29 4.25 -4.27 -3.87
CA ILE A 29 4.24 -3.07 -4.70
C ILE A 29 5.23 -3.22 -5.84
N SER A 30 6.45 -3.70 -5.57
CA SER A 30 7.49 -3.87 -6.60
C SER A 30 7.05 -4.80 -7.72
N ALA A 31 6.39 -5.91 -7.37
CA ALA A 31 5.85 -6.87 -8.34
C ALA A 31 4.72 -6.25 -9.18
N GLU A 32 3.86 -5.42 -8.58
CA GLU A 32 2.72 -4.81 -9.25
C GLU A 32 3.12 -3.66 -10.19
N VAL A 33 4.13 -2.86 -9.80
CA VAL A 33 4.58 -1.69 -10.57
C VAL A 33 5.69 -2.01 -11.57
N GLY A 34 6.30 -3.20 -11.48
CA GLY A 34 7.36 -3.65 -12.38
C GLY A 34 8.74 -3.03 -12.13
N TYR A 35 8.93 -2.35 -11.00
CA TYR A 35 10.23 -1.78 -10.60
C TYR A 35 10.44 -1.90 -9.09
N SER A 36 11.71 -1.86 -8.66
CA SER A 36 12.06 -1.98 -7.25
C SER A 36 11.51 -0.82 -6.42
N PHE A 37 10.70 -1.15 -5.42
CA PHE A 37 10.13 -0.20 -4.47
C PHE A 37 10.77 -0.37 -3.09
N GLN A 38 11.35 0.71 -2.57
CA GLN A 38 12.05 0.67 -1.28
C GLN A 38 11.09 0.74 -0.10
N GLN A 39 11.32 -0.10 0.91
CA GLN A 39 10.57 -0.08 2.17
C GLN A 39 10.70 1.28 2.90
N SER A 40 11.84 1.97 2.77
CA SER A 40 12.04 3.30 3.33
C SER A 40 11.08 4.34 2.74
N THR A 41 10.76 4.25 1.45
CA THR A 41 9.74 5.07 0.79
C THR A 41 8.35 4.75 1.34
N LEU A 42 8.03 3.48 1.58
CA LEU A 42 6.78 3.08 2.22
C LEU A 42 6.65 3.67 3.63
N SER A 43 7.73 3.63 4.41
CA SER A 43 7.79 4.18 5.77
C SER A 43 7.49 5.67 5.80
N LYS A 44 8.07 6.44 4.87
CA LYS A 44 7.78 7.88 4.70
C LYS A 44 6.31 8.13 4.39
N LEU A 45 5.73 7.38 3.45
CA LEU A 45 4.33 7.53 3.06
C LEU A 45 3.36 7.20 4.22
N VAL A 46 3.64 6.18 5.03
CA VAL A 46 2.82 5.87 6.21
C VAL A 46 2.84 7.02 7.24
N ARG A 47 3.94 7.77 7.33
CA ARG A 47 4.04 8.98 8.17
C ARG A 47 3.42 10.24 7.54
N GLY A 48 2.88 10.15 6.32
CA GLY A 48 2.36 11.30 5.60
C GLY A 48 3.43 12.12 4.88
N GLU A 49 4.66 11.62 4.78
CA GLU A 49 5.76 12.27 4.06
C GLU A 49 5.79 11.78 2.60
N GLY A 50 5.60 12.68 1.64
CA GLY A 50 5.75 12.35 0.22
C GLY A 50 4.94 13.25 -0.72
N LYS A 51 5.07 12.99 -2.03
CA LYS A 51 4.25 13.65 -3.04
C LYS A 51 2.85 13.01 -3.09
N PRO A 52 1.77 13.79 -3.27
CA PRO A 52 0.41 13.26 -3.38
C PRO A 52 0.26 12.10 -4.38
N SER A 53 0.91 12.18 -5.54
CA SER A 53 0.90 11.12 -6.57
C SER A 53 1.42 9.78 -6.05
N MET A 54 2.42 9.78 -5.17
CA MET A 54 2.98 8.55 -4.60
C MET A 54 1.99 7.87 -3.66
N PHE A 55 1.17 8.63 -2.94
CA PHE A 55 0.15 8.05 -2.08
C PHE A 55 -0.88 7.26 -2.88
N TYR A 56 -1.38 7.83 -3.97
CA TYR A 56 -2.37 7.17 -4.82
C TYR A 56 -1.80 5.94 -5.53
N LEU A 57 -0.60 6.05 -6.10
CA LEU A 57 0.06 4.94 -6.78
C LEU A 57 0.30 3.77 -5.82
N VAL A 58 0.83 4.05 -4.63
CA VAL A 58 1.12 3.00 -3.63
C VAL A 58 -0.15 2.39 -3.06
N ALA A 59 -1.17 3.20 -2.75
CA ALA A 59 -2.43 2.69 -2.27
C ALA A 59 -3.11 1.79 -3.32
N TYR A 60 -3.07 2.17 -4.60
CA TYR A 60 -3.62 1.36 -5.69
C TYR A 60 -2.86 0.05 -5.87
N ALA A 61 -1.53 0.12 -6.02
CA ALA A 61 -0.70 -1.06 -6.24
C ALA A 61 -0.81 -2.06 -5.08
N LEU A 62 -0.74 -1.56 -3.84
CA LEU A 62 -0.83 -2.40 -2.66
C LEU A 62 -2.23 -2.98 -2.47
N HIS A 63 -3.29 -2.24 -2.80
CA HIS A 63 -4.65 -2.77 -2.77
C HIS A 63 -4.81 -3.95 -3.73
N ASN A 64 -4.36 -3.80 -4.99
CA ASN A 64 -4.46 -4.88 -5.98
C ASN A 64 -3.66 -6.12 -5.55
N ALA A 65 -2.43 -5.91 -5.08
CA ALA A 65 -1.57 -7.01 -4.65
C ALA A 65 -2.11 -7.76 -3.42
N VAL A 66 -2.69 -7.04 -2.45
CA VAL A 66 -3.32 -7.66 -1.27
C VAL A 66 -4.61 -8.40 -1.64
N SER A 67 -5.42 -7.85 -2.55
CA SER A 67 -6.63 -8.53 -3.05
C SER A 67 -6.29 -9.86 -3.76
N LYS A 68 -5.28 -9.87 -4.64
CA LYS A 68 -4.81 -11.11 -5.30
C LYS A 68 -4.37 -12.18 -4.30
N GLN A 69 -3.67 -11.80 -3.22
CA GLN A 69 -3.31 -12.75 -2.16
C GLN A 69 -4.52 -13.30 -1.40
N GLY A 70 -5.61 -12.53 -1.29
CA GLY A 70 -6.85 -12.98 -0.69
C GLY A 70 -7.55 -14.02 -1.55
N ASP A 71 -7.61 -13.80 -2.86
CA ASP A 71 -8.21 -14.73 -3.83
C ASP A 71 -7.39 -16.02 -3.95
N GLU A 72 -6.06 -15.94 -4.00
CA GLU A 72 -5.16 -17.11 -4.01
C GLU A 72 -5.23 -17.94 -2.71
N ARG A 73 -5.68 -17.34 -1.61
CA ARG A 73 -5.87 -18.03 -0.32
C ARG A 73 -7.27 -18.62 -0.15
N ALA A 74 -8.23 -18.18 -0.97
CA ALA A 74 -9.61 -18.66 -0.98
C ALA A 74 -9.86 -19.76 -2.02
N ALA A 75 -8.94 -19.95 -2.97
CA ALA A 75 -8.92 -21.04 -3.96
C ALA A 75 -8.15 -22.26 -3.44
#